data_AF-A0A6B3HCS9-F1
#
_entry.id   AF-A0A6B3HCS9-F1
#
_cell.length_a   1.000
_cell.length_b   1.000
_cell.length_c   1.000
_cell.angle_alpha   90.00
_cell.angle_beta   90.00
_cell.angle_gamma   90.00
#
_symmetry.space_group_name_H-M   'P 1'
#
loop_
_entity.id
_entity.type
_entity.pdbx_description
1 polymer ?
#
loop_
_entity_poly.entity_id
_entity_poly.type
_entity_poly.pdbx_seq_one_letter_code
_entity_poly.pdbx_strand_id
1 'polypeptide(L)' 'LAGLMAGAGVLHFAVPKAFDATVPRVLPGAPRTWTYASAVVELALAAGIAHPRTRSAAARATAGFFVGVFPA' A
#
# COMPACT_ATOMS: atom_id res chain seq x y z
N LEU A 1 10.30 -4.12 7.06
CA LEU A 1 9.26 -3.19 6.56
C LEU A 1 9.40 -2.88 5.06
N ALA A 2 10.56 -2.40 4.58
CA ALA A 2 10.76 -2.10 3.15
C ALA A 2 10.43 -3.29 2.22
N GLY A 3 10.97 -4.48 2.50
CA GLY A 3 10.67 -5.68 1.69
C GLY A 3 9.21 -6.13 1.74
N LEU A 4 8.53 -5.94 2.89
CA LEU A 4 7.10 -6.23 3.02
C LEU A 4 6.27 -5.30 2.13
N MET A 5 6.55 -3.99 2.18
CA MET A 5 5.86 -3.01 1.34
C MET A 5 6.15 -3.21 -0.15
N ALA A 6 7.40 -3.52 -0.51
CA ALA A 6 7.76 -3.82 -1.89
C ALA A 6 7.03 -5.08 -2.40
N GLY A 7 7.02 -6.16 -1.60
CA GLY A 7 6.33 -7.40 -1.95
C GLY A 7 4.81 -7.21 -2.06
N ALA A 8 4.20 -6.50 -1.12
CA ALA A 8 2.78 -6.18 -1.15
C ALA A 8 2.43 -5.37 -2.41
N GLY A 9 3.18 -4.32 -2.72
CA GLY A 9 2.93 -3.48 -3.90
C GLY A 9 3.02 -4.26 -5.20
N VAL A 10 4.03 -5.14 -5.32
CA VAL A 10 4.15 -6.06 -6.47
C VAL A 10 2.95 -7.00 -6.54
N LEU A 11 2.50 -7.55 -5.41
CA LEU A 11 1.39 -8.49 -5.38
C LEU A 11 0.05 -7.81 -5.73
N HIS A 12 -0.17 -6.56 -5.29
CA HIS A 12 -1.30 -5.75 -5.71
C HIS A 12 -1.30 -5.47 -7.22
N PHE A 13 -0.15 -5.47 -7.89
CA PHE A 13 -0.09 -5.41 -9.36
C PHE A 13 -0.27 -6.77 -10.04
N ALA A 14 0.36 -7.82 -9.49
CA ALA A 14 0.41 -9.15 -10.10
C ALA A 14 -0.90 -9.95 -9.93
N VAL A 15 -1.54 -9.87 -8.77
CA VAL A 15 -2.77 -10.60 -8.45
C VAL A 15 -3.84 -9.63 -7.92
N PRO A 16 -4.20 -8.60 -8.71
CA PRO A 16 -4.96 -7.46 -8.20
C PRO A 16 -6.40 -7.87 -7.80
N LYS A 17 -6.96 -8.94 -8.40
CA LYS A 17 -8.31 -9.47 -8.10
C LYS A 17 -8.46 -9.91 -6.64
N ALA A 18 -7.41 -10.44 -6.02
CA ALA A 18 -7.46 -10.87 -4.62
C ALA A 18 -7.64 -9.67 -3.68
N PHE A 19 -7.12 -8.51 -4.05
CA PHE A 19 -7.18 -7.27 -3.27
C PHE A 19 -8.42 -6.44 -3.58
N ASP A 20 -8.93 -6.47 -4.82
CA ASP A 20 -10.20 -5.79 -5.14
C ASP A 20 -11.33 -6.18 -4.18
N ALA A 21 -11.34 -7.45 -3.77
CA ALA A 21 -12.37 -8.00 -2.88
C ALA A 21 -12.36 -7.38 -1.48
N THR A 22 -11.23 -6.79 -1.06
CA THR A 22 -11.11 -6.09 0.23
C THR A 22 -11.47 -4.62 0.13
N VAL A 23 -11.55 -4.05 -1.09
CA VAL A 23 -11.88 -2.65 -1.29
C VAL A 23 -13.37 -2.42 -0.95
N PRO A 24 -13.68 -1.54 0.02
CA PRO A 24 -15.06 -1.25 0.38
C PRO A 24 -15.88 -0.69 -0.79
N ARG A 25 -17.11 -1.19 -0.96
CA ARG A 25 -18.04 -0.73 -2.01
C ARG A 25 -18.48 0.74 -1.88
N VAL A 26 -18.24 1.35 -0.72
CA VAL A 26 -18.53 2.78 -0.47
C VAL A 26 -17.53 3.70 -1.17
N LEU A 27 -16.35 3.20 -1.55
CA LEU A 27 -15.36 3.99 -2.26
C LEU A 27 -15.81 4.23 -3.70
N PRO A 28 -15.73 5.48 -4.21
CA PRO A 28 -16.13 5.79 -5.57
C PRO A 28 -15.17 5.14 -6.58
N GLY A 29 -15.70 4.75 -7.75
CA GLY A 29 -14.91 4.17 -8.84
C GLY A 29 -14.75 2.65 -8.74
N ALA A 30 -13.81 2.12 -9.53
CA ALA A 30 -13.58 0.67 -9.58
C ALA A 30 -12.63 0.23 -8.46
N PRO A 31 -12.88 -0.92 -7.79
CA PRO A 31 -11.96 -1.52 -6.84
C PRO A 31 -10.52 -1.63 -7.35
N ARG A 32 -10.37 -2.00 -8.63
CA ARG A 32 -9.09 -2.08 -9.34
C ARG A 32 -8.28 -0.79 -9.24
N THR A 33 -8.94 0.36 -9.34
CA THR A 33 -8.27 1.67 -9.30
C THR A 33 -7.66 1.91 -7.92
N TRP A 34 -8.38 1.56 -6.86
CA TRP A 34 -7.90 1.64 -5.48
C TRP A 34 -6.78 0.65 -5.20
N THR A 35 -6.89 -0.59 -5.71
CA THR A 35 -5.82 -1.59 -5.63
C THR A 35 -4.51 -1.10 -6.23
N TYR A 36 -4.55 -0.48 -7.42
CA TYR A 36 -3.33 0.09 -8.03
C TYR A 36 -2.84 1.36 -7.33
N ALA A 37 -3.75 2.22 -6.85
CA ALA A 37 -3.35 3.37 -6.05
C ALA A 37 -2.60 2.96 -4.78
N SER A 38 -3.11 1.95 -4.06
CA SER A 38 -2.44 1.35 -2.90
C SER A 38 -1.09 0.76 -3.28
N ALA A 39 -0.99 0.05 -4.41
CA ALA A 39 0.28 -0.52 -4.88
C ALA A 39 1.35 0.55 -5.11
N VAL A 40 0.99 1.70 -5.69
CA VAL A 40 1.91 2.83 -5.87
C VAL A 40 2.37 3.39 -4.52
N VAL A 41 1.45 3.55 -3.56
CA VAL A 41 1.77 4.04 -2.21
C VAL A 41 2.71 3.08 -1.50
N GLU A 42 2.46 1.78 -1.56
CA GLU A 42 3.30 0.75 -0.94
C GLU A 42 4.72 0.75 -1.52
N LEU A 43 4.88 0.83 -2.84
CA LEU A 43 6.20 0.92 -3.47
C LEU A 43 6.94 2.21 -3.09
N ALA A 44 6.23 3.35 -3.00
CA ALA A 44 6.81 4.61 -2.56
C ALA A 44 7.28 4.54 -1.11
N LEU A 45 6.48 3.94 -0.22
CA LEU A 45 6.86 3.71 1.18
C LEU A 45 8.04 2.75 1.29
N ALA A 46 8.08 1.68 0.49
CA ALA A 46 9.19 0.74 0.44
C ALA A 46 10.51 1.45 0.06
N ALA A 47 10.48 2.28 -0.99
CA ALA A 47 11.62 3.08 -1.41
C ALA A 47 12.04 4.09 -0.31
N GLY A 48 11.07 4.76 0.30
CA GLY A 48 11.31 5.70 1.40
C GLY A 48 11.94 5.06 2.64
N ILE A 49 11.59 3.81 2.96
CA ILE A 49 12.20 3.05 4.07
C ILE A 49 13.61 2.55 3.71
N ALA A 50 13.81 2.13 2.45
CA ALA A 50 15.11 1.67 1.97
C ALA A 50 16.16 2.78 2.06
N HIS A 51 15.78 4.03 1.76
CA HIS A 51 16.70 5.17 1.79
C HIS A 51 16.92 5.71 3.23
N PRO A 52 18.17 5.73 3.76
CA PRO A 52 18.45 6.04 5.17
C PRO A 52 17.93 7.40 5.63
N ARG A 53 17.99 8.43 4.78
CA ARG A 53 17.57 9.80 5.14
C ARG A 53 16.06 9.95 5.33
N THR A 54 15.26 9.11 4.68
CA THR A 54 13.78 9.19 4.70
C THR A 54 13.14 8.11 5.55
N ARG A 55 13.94 7.13 6.02
CA ARG A 55 13.45 5.93 6.70
C ARG A 55 12.52 6.21 7.87
N SER A 56 12.87 7.15 8.74
CA SER A 56 12.06 7.48 9.92
C SER A 56 10.70 8.06 9.56
N ALA A 57 10.68 9.01 8.61
CA ALA A 57 9.43 9.60 8.11
C ALA A 57 8.59 8.57 7.36
N ALA A 58 9.21 7.76 6.50
CA ALA A 58 8.54 6.72 5.74
C ALA A 58 7.95 5.64 6.65
N ALA A 59 8.64 5.23 7.72
CA ALA A 59 8.11 4.29 8.70
C ALA A 59 6.87 4.83 9.43
N ARG A 60 6.85 6.11 9.80
CA ARG A 60 5.66 6.76 10.37
C ARG A 60 4.51 6.84 9.37
N ALA A 61 4.80 7.17 8.12
CA ALA A 61 3.81 7.17 7.04
C ALA A 61 3.23 5.77 6.80
N THR A 62 4.06 4.72 6.82
CA THR A 62 3.60 3.33 6.73
C THR A 62 2.70 2.94 7.89
N ALA A 63 3.01 3.37 9.13
CA ALA A 63 2.12 3.15 10.27
C ALA A 63 0.75 3.82 10.05
N GLY A 64 0.73 5.08 9.58
CA GLY A 64 -0.51 5.78 9.24
C GLY A 64 -1.28 5.11 8.10
N PHE A 65 -0.57 4.63 7.08
CA PHE A 65 -1.16 3.88 5.97
C PHE A 65 -1.85 2.59 6.45
N PHE A 66 -1.21 1.83 7.35
CA PHE A 66 -1.84 0.63 7.91
C PHE A 66 -3.10 0.93 8.72
N VAL A 67 -3.11 2.00 9.51
CA VAL A 67 -4.32 2.44 10.22
C VAL A 67 -5.45 2.79 9.24
N GLY A 68 -5.13 3.38 8.08
CA GLY A 68 -6.12 3.72 7.06
C GLY A 68 -6.63 2.53 6.24
N VAL A 69 -5.79 1.51 6.00
CA VAL A 69 -6.12 0.36 5.13
C VAL A 69 -6.67 -0.84 5.89
N PHE A 70 -6.26 -1.04 7.14
CA PHE A 70 -6.84 -2.05 8.03
C PHE A 70 -7.80 -1.37 9.02
N PRO A 71 -9.06 -1.07 8.64
CA PRO A 71 -10.06 -0.88 9.66
C PRO A 71 -10.31 -2.23 10.34
N ALA A 72 -10.27 -2.23 11.67
CA ALA A 72 -10.83 -3.30 12.49
C ALA A 72 -12.34 -3.46 12.22
#